data_AF-A0A528JUD0-F1
#
_entry.id   AF-A0A528JUD0-F1
#
_cell.length_a   1.000
_cell.length_b   1.000
_cell.length_c   1.000
_cell.angle_alpha   90.00
_cell.angle_beta   90.00
_cell.angle_gamma   90.00
#
_symmetry.space_group_name_H-M   'P 1'
#
loop_
_entity.id
_entity.type
_entity.pdbx_description
1 polymer ?
#
loop_
_entity_poly.entity_id
_entity_poly.type
_entity_poly.pdbx_seq_one_letter_code
_entity_poly.pdbx_strand_id
1 'polypeptide(L)'
;MAEKPPEDGFLRRDLPFFYRLYRPAEPTGECLFLLHGSGVDETTLVALGQQIAPHAVLVAVRGRIDQEGGFRWFARITPTRFEQESIRTEADAFA
;
A
#
# COMPACT_ATOMS: atom_id res chain seq x y z
N MET A 1 -13.08 -11.44 28.83
CA MET A 1 -12.95 -11.77 27.40
C MET A 1 -12.07 -10.69 26.80
N ALA A 2 -10.76 -10.95 26.70
CA ALA A 2 -9.83 -9.96 26.15
C ALA A 2 -10.06 -9.90 24.64
N GLU A 3 -10.59 -8.79 24.17
CA GLU A 3 -10.64 -8.47 22.75
C GLU A 3 -9.19 -8.40 22.27
N LYS A 4 -8.78 -9.40 21.50
CA LYS A 4 -7.44 -9.45 20.90
C LYS A 4 -7.34 -8.16 20.07
N PRO A 5 -6.34 -7.29 20.28
CA PRO A 5 -6.22 -6.10 19.44
C PRO A 5 -6.16 -6.59 18.00
N PRO A 6 -6.83 -5.92 17.04
CA PRO A 6 -6.69 -6.29 15.65
C PRO A 6 -5.20 -6.31 15.35
N GLU A 7 -4.73 -7.33 14.64
CA GLU A 7 -3.32 -7.52 14.24
C GLU A 7 -2.95 -6.46 13.20
N ASP A 8 -3.03 -5.20 13.62
CA ASP A 8 -2.89 -4.02 12.79
C ASP A 8 -1.46 -4.00 12.26
N GLY A 9 -1.37 -3.78 10.96
CA GLY A 9 -0.10 -3.81 10.27
C GLY A 9 0.42 -5.20 9.90
N PHE A 10 -0.32 -6.32 10.00
CA PHE A 10 0.13 -7.57 9.34
C PHE A 10 -0.06 -7.51 7.82
N LEU A 11 0.88 -8.10 7.06
CA LEU A 11 0.81 -8.15 5.59
C LEU A 11 -0.20 -9.21 5.13
N ARG A 12 -1.34 -8.74 4.65
CA ARG A 12 -2.41 -9.54 4.05
C ARG A 12 -2.09 -9.86 2.60
N ARG A 13 -2.47 -11.07 2.17
CA ARG A 13 -2.12 -11.68 0.87
C ARG A 13 -3.29 -12.38 0.18
N ASP A 14 -4.49 -12.10 0.67
CA ASP A 14 -5.77 -12.67 0.24
C ASP A 14 -6.41 -11.93 -0.95
N LEU A 15 -5.83 -10.79 -1.36
CA LEU A 15 -6.24 -10.00 -2.52
C LEU A 15 -5.12 -9.90 -3.56
N PRO A 16 -5.41 -9.46 -4.81
CA PRO A 16 -4.42 -9.34 -5.88
C PRO A 16 -3.21 -8.46 -5.51
N PHE A 17 -3.40 -7.48 -4.64
CA PHE A 17 -2.33 -6.68 -4.04
C PHE A 17 -2.17 -7.01 -2.57
N PHE A 18 -0.93 -7.20 -2.14
CA PHE A 18 -0.65 -7.38 -0.72
C PHE A 18 -0.76 -6.04 -0.01
N TYR A 19 -1.29 -6.06 1.21
CA TYR A 19 -1.58 -4.82 1.91
C TYR A 19 -1.51 -4.99 3.42
N ARG A 20 -1.30 -3.87 4.11
CA ARG A 20 -1.44 -3.75 5.55
C ARG A 20 -2.59 -2.80 5.86
N LEU A 21 -3.31 -3.10 6.93
CA LEU A 21 -4.40 -2.28 7.42
C LEU A 21 -4.03 -1.75 8.79
N TYR A 22 -4.11 -0.44 8.97
CA TYR A 22 -3.89 0.24 10.24
C TYR A 22 -5.17 0.96 10.64
N ARG A 23 -5.73 0.63 11.81
CA ARG A 23 -6.94 1.28 12.31
C ARG A 23 -6.57 2.25 13.43
N PRO A 24 -7.05 3.49 13.37
CA PRO A 24 -6.88 4.43 14.45
C PRO A 24 -7.79 4.06 15.62
N ALA A 25 -7.45 4.53 16.83
CA ALA A 25 -8.26 4.29 18.02
C ALA A 25 -9.65 4.95 17.93
N GLU A 26 -9.73 6.12 17.29
CA GLU A 26 -10.96 6.89 17.11
C GLU A 26 -11.16 7.16 15.60
N PRO A 27 -11.77 6.21 14.86
CA PRO A 27 -11.96 6.35 13.42
C PRO A 27 -13.08 7.35 13.08
N THR A 28 -12.81 8.27 12.15
CA THR A 28 -13.81 9.21 11.60
C THR A 28 -14.66 8.59 10.48
N GLY A 29 -14.32 7.38 10.03
CA GLY A 29 -14.88 6.73 8.84
C GLY A 29 -14.12 7.05 7.55
N GLU A 30 -13.12 7.93 7.62
CA GLU A 30 -12.22 8.21 6.50
C GLU A 30 -11.25 7.05 6.25
N CYS A 31 -10.83 6.89 5.00
CA CYS A 31 -9.86 5.89 4.59
C CYS A 31 -8.83 6.51 3.63
N LEU A 32 -7.56 6.22 3.87
CA LEU A 32 -6.45 6.69 3.05
C LEU A 32 -5.66 5.51 2.50
N PHE A 33 -5.57 5.43 1.18
CA PHE A 33 -4.72 4.46 0.49
C PHE A 33 -3.31 5.02 0.35
N LEU A 34 -2.31 4.26 0.79
CA LEU A 34 -0.91 4.64 0.73
C LEU A 34 -0.22 3.84 -0.39
N LEU A 35 0.27 4.56 -1.39
CA LEU A 35 0.96 4.01 -2.56
C LEU A 35 2.43 4.44 -2.52
N HIS A 36 3.31 3.53 -2.10
CA HIS A 36 4.73 3.84 -1.87
C HIS A 36 5.48 4.20 -3.17
N GLY A 37 6.64 4.87 -3.02
CA GLY A 37 7.56 5.14 -4.13
C GLY A 37 8.29 3.87 -4.61
N SER A 38 8.92 3.91 -5.78
CA SER A 38 9.67 2.76 -6.31
C SER A 38 10.86 2.37 -5.44
N GLY A 39 11.12 1.06 -5.30
CA GLY A 39 12.29 0.53 -4.59
C GLY A 39 12.13 0.43 -3.08
N VAL A 40 10.93 0.69 -2.55
CA VAL A 40 10.58 0.50 -1.14
C VAL A 40 9.29 -0.30 -1.00
N ASP A 41 8.78 -0.49 0.22
CA ASP A 41 7.59 -1.28 0.50
C ASP A 41 6.42 -0.45 1.07
N GLU A 42 5.31 -1.14 1.33
CA GLU A 42 4.05 -0.57 1.83
C GLU A 42 4.17 0.15 3.17
N THR A 43 5.22 -0.10 3.96
CA THR A 43 5.35 0.48 5.30
C THR A 43 5.86 1.92 5.28
N THR A 44 6.51 2.34 4.19
CA THR A 44 7.27 3.59 4.12
C THR A 44 6.44 4.86 4.26
N LEU A 45 5.17 4.83 3.86
CA LEU A 45 4.27 6.00 3.96
C LEU A 45 3.40 5.98 5.21
N VAL A 46 3.45 4.94 6.05
CA VAL A 46 2.54 4.78 7.20
C VAL A 46 2.68 5.92 8.20
N ALA A 47 3.92 6.26 8.58
CA ALA A 47 4.19 7.35 9.52
C ALA A 47 3.69 8.71 8.97
N LEU A 48 3.84 8.95 7.67
CA LEU A 48 3.33 10.16 7.02
C LEU A 48 1.79 10.15 6.97
N GLY A 49 1.17 9.02 6.64
CA GLY A 49 -0.28 8.87 6.64
C GLY A 49 -0.90 9.13 8.01
N GLN A 50 -0.27 8.63 9.08
CA GLN A 50 -0.70 8.88 10.46
C GLN A 50 -0.61 10.36 10.86
N GLN A 51 0.35 11.12 10.30
CA GLN A 51 0.46 12.56 10.53
C GLN A 51 -0.58 13.36 9.73
N ILE A 52 -0.86 12.95 8.49
CA ILE A 52 -1.81 13.64 7.60
C ILE A 52 -3.25 13.42 8.07
N ALA A 53 -3.61 12.17 8.38
CA ALA A 53 -4.97 11.77 8.70
C ALA A 53 -4.96 10.81 9.91
N PRO A 54 -4.73 11.32 11.14
CA PRO A 54 -4.55 10.50 12.35
C PRO A 54 -5.78 9.65 12.72
N HIS A 55 -6.96 10.00 12.21
CA HIS A 55 -8.23 9.31 12.45
C HIS A 55 -8.76 8.53 11.23
N ALA A 56 -7.98 8.45 10.14
CA ALA A 56 -8.34 7.64 8.98
C ALA A 56 -7.83 6.20 9.12
N VAL A 57 -8.59 5.24 8.58
CA VAL A 57 -8.08 3.89 8.32
C VAL A 57 -7.04 3.97 7.20
N LEU A 58 -5.82 3.49 7.46
CA LEU A 58 -4.76 3.48 6.44
C LEU A 58 -4.70 2.10 5.78
N VAL A 59 -4.80 2.08 4.45
CA VAL A 59 -4.60 0.90 3.61
C VAL A 59 -3.27 1.05 2.91
N ALA A 60 -2.23 0.43 3.45
CA ALA A 60 -0.89 0.52 2.91
C ALA A 60 -0.66 -0.63 1.93
N VAL A 61 -0.59 -0.32 0.63
CA VAL A 61 -0.58 -1.33 -0.43
C VAL A 61 0.84 -1.52 -0.97
N ARG A 62 1.23 -2.77 -1.22
CA ARG A 62 2.50 -3.15 -1.85
C ARG A 62 2.33 -3.34 -3.35
N GLY A 63 3.16 -2.69 -4.16
CA GLY A 63 3.23 -2.95 -5.60
C GLY A 63 3.64 -4.40 -5.91
N ARG A 64 3.16 -4.97 -7.02
CA ARG A 64 3.34 -6.41 -7.32
C ARG A 64 4.66 -6.77 -7.99
N ILE A 65 5.40 -5.77 -8.46
CA ILE A 65 6.65 -5.97 -9.22
C ILE A 65 7.84 -5.71 -8.31
N ASP A 66 8.71 -6.70 -8.15
CA ASP A 66 9.95 -6.59 -7.37
C ASP A 66 10.96 -5.62 -8.04
N GLN A 67 11.68 -4.86 -7.20
CA GLN A 67 12.79 -3.99 -7.60
C GLN A 67 13.82 -3.87 -6.48
N GLU A 68 15.06 -4.34 -6.69
CA GLU A 68 16.23 -3.99 -5.87
C GLU A 68 16.01 -4.09 -4.35
N GLY A 69 15.21 -5.07 -3.90
CA GLY A 69 14.89 -5.27 -2.48
C GLY A 69 13.62 -4.57 -1.97
N GLY A 70 12.92 -3.83 -2.84
CA GLY A 70 11.58 -3.29 -2.61
C GLY A 70 10.65 -3.59 -3.78
N PHE A 71 9.64 -2.73 -3.98
CA PHE A 71 8.56 -2.95 -4.93
C PHE A 71 8.31 -1.73 -5.82
N ARG A 72 7.56 -1.94 -6.90
CA ARG A 72 7.05 -0.89 -7.80
C ARG A 72 5.68 -1.27 -8.36
N TRP A 73 4.99 -0.28 -8.92
CA TRP A 73 3.63 -0.42 -9.43
C TRP A 73 3.55 -0.90 -10.88
N PHE A 74 4.54 -0.57 -11.70
CA PHE A 74 4.59 -0.93 -13.12
C PHE A 74 6.03 -0.89 -13.62
N ALA A 75 6.33 -1.60 -14.70
CA ALA A 75 7.66 -1.70 -15.28
C ALA A 75 8.13 -0.36 -15.90
N ARG A 76 9.44 -0.13 -15.81
CA ARG A 76 10.11 1.10 -16.26
C ARG A 76 11.17 0.76 -17.31
N ILE A 77 11.14 1.47 -18.43
CA ILE A 77 12.12 1.34 -19.53
C ILE A 77 13.29 2.30 -19.28
N THR A 78 13.00 3.57 -18.99
CA THR A 78 13.98 4.61 -18.62
C THR A 78 13.41 5.44 -17.46
N PRO A 79 14.19 6.33 -16.81
CA PRO A 79 13.66 7.18 -15.74
C PRO A 79 12.39 7.96 -16.11
N THR A 80 12.16 8.22 -17.40
CA THR A 80 11.02 9.00 -17.91
C THR A 80 10.16 8.23 -18.92
N ARG A 81 10.42 6.94 -19.15
CA ARG A 81 9.65 6.10 -20.07
C ARG A 81 9.22 4.80 -19.38
N PHE A 82 7.93 4.49 -19.46
CA PHE A 82 7.30 3.36 -18.79
C PHE A 82 6.69 2.39 -19.78
N GLU A 83 6.67 1.11 -19.42
CA GLU A 83 6.06 0.06 -20.24
C GLU A 83 4.54 0.16 -20.14
N GLN A 84 3.90 0.53 -21.24
CA GLN A 84 2.47 0.84 -21.27
C GLN A 84 1.59 -0.40 -21.04
N GLU A 85 2.05 -1.58 -21.45
CA GLU A 85 1.35 -2.83 -21.19
C GLU A 85 1.36 -3.17 -19.69
N SER A 86 2.51 -3.04 -19.03
CA SER A 86 2.60 -3.21 -17.57
C SER A 86 1.67 -2.23 -16.84
N ILE A 87 1.63 -0.95 -17.22
CA ILE A 87 0.70 0.00 -16.59
C ILE A 87 -0.75 -0.47 -16.69
N ARG A 88 -1.20 -0.93 -17.87
CA ARG A 88 -2.58 -1.40 -18.05
C ARG A 88 -2.88 -2.64 -17.23
N THR A 89 -2.00 -3.65 -17.31
CA THR A 89 -2.15 -4.89 -16.56
C THR A 89 -2.20 -4.68 -15.04
N GLU A 90 -1.37 -3.76 -14.52
CA GLU A 90 -1.33 -3.46 -13.09
C GLU A 90 -2.52 -2.61 -12.64
N ALA A 91 -2.98 -1.68 -13.49
CA ALA A 91 -4.19 -0.90 -13.24
C ALA A 91 -5.47 -1.77 -13.27
N ASP A 92 -5.61 -2.65 -14.26
CA ASP A 92 -6.74 -3.57 -14.39
C ASP A 92 -6.83 -4.53 -13.20
N ALA A 93 -5.69 -4.94 -12.65
CA ALA A 93 -5.66 -5.78 -11.47
C ALA A 93 -5.95 -5.03 -10.16
N PHE A 94 -5.83 -3.70 -10.15
CA PHE A 94 -6.10 -2.87 -8.98
C PHE A 94 -7.57 -2.41 -8.91
N ALA A 95 -8.31 -2.48 -10.02
CA ALA A 95 -9.72 -2.12 -10.15
C ALA A 95 -10.65 -3.09 -9.41
#